data_AF-A0A9P8KXF7-F1
#
_entry.id   AF-A0A9P8KXF7-F1
#
_cell.length_a   1.000
_cell.length_b   1.000
_cell.length_c   1.000
_cell.angle_alpha   90.00
_cell.angle_beta   90.00
_cell.angle_gamma   90.00
#
_symmetry.space_group_name_H-M   'P 1'
#
loop_
_entity.id
_entity.type
_entity.pdbx_description
1 polymer ?
#
loop_
_entity_poly.entity_id
_entity_poly.type
_entity_poly.pdbx_seq_one_letter_code
_entity_poly.pdbx_strand_id
1 'polypeptide(L)'
;EDAPNLITPTIKTDLYTTGRGGTGNMAKNEDPELARLAQDVAEPPPRVSESDYHYGRGGAANIGKPTDAEILAAKVENARWKLSGGDMQPVDHSKIDYRG
;
A
#
# COMPACT_ATOMS: atom_id res chain seq x y z
N GLU A 1 -7.89 -7.86 42.23
CA GLU A 1 -7.95 -6.72 41.31
C GLU A 1 -8.18 -7.29 39.92
N ASP A 2 -9.36 -7.06 39.37
CA ASP A 2 -9.73 -7.58 38.05
C ASP A 2 -9.09 -6.68 36.99
N ALA A 3 -8.21 -7.25 36.17
CA ALA A 3 -7.66 -6.56 35.01
C ALA A 3 -8.83 -6.06 34.14
N PRO A 4 -8.81 -4.80 33.67
CA PRO A 4 -9.89 -4.30 32.82
C PRO A 4 -9.99 -5.21 31.59
N ASN A 5 -11.21 -5.60 31.26
CA ASN A 5 -11.52 -6.45 30.11
C ASN A 5 -11.05 -5.72 28.83
N LEU A 6 -9.86 -6.08 28.33
CA LEU A 6 -9.21 -5.48 27.17
C LEU A 6 -9.88 -5.98 25.89
N ILE A 7 -11.10 -5.52 25.64
CA ILE A 7 -11.85 -5.80 24.42
C ILE A 7 -11.39 -4.81 23.35
N THR A 8 -10.97 -5.32 22.20
CA THR A 8 -10.66 -4.49 21.03
C THR A 8 -11.90 -3.70 20.61
N PRO A 9 -11.82 -2.36 20.54
CA PRO A 9 -12.97 -1.55 20.15
C PRO A 9 -13.35 -1.80 18.69
N THR A 10 -14.65 -1.83 18.40
CA THR A 10 -15.19 -1.96 17.05
C THR A 10 -15.57 -0.60 16.46
N ILE A 11 -15.58 -0.51 15.12
CA ILE A 11 -16.02 0.68 14.40
C ILE A 11 -17.54 0.81 14.55
N LYS A 12 -18.01 2.01 14.90
CA LYS A 12 -19.45 2.29 15.14
C LYS A 12 -20.15 2.95 13.97
N THR A 13 -19.41 3.38 12.95
CA THR A 13 -19.97 4.08 11.79
C THR A 13 -20.36 3.08 10.70
N ASP A 14 -21.42 3.38 9.95
CA ASP A 14 -21.92 2.53 8.85
C ASP A 14 -20.92 2.40 7.70
N LEU A 15 -20.04 3.39 7.56
CA LEU A 15 -18.98 3.44 6.57
C LEU A 15 -17.64 3.61 7.28
N TYR A 16 -16.61 2.94 6.78
CA TYR A 16 -15.24 3.05 7.27
C TYR A 16 -14.26 3.13 6.11
N THR A 17 -13.10 3.74 6.36
CA THR A 17 -11.99 3.70 5.41
C THR A 17 -11.15 2.45 5.64
N THR A 18 -10.82 1.75 4.55
CA THR A 18 -9.83 0.66 4.57
C THR A 18 -8.41 1.19 4.74
N GLY A 19 -8.21 2.52 4.62
CA GLY A 19 -6.94 3.18 4.88
C GLY A 19 -5.92 3.07 3.74
N ARG A 20 -6.28 2.52 2.58
CA ARG A 20 -5.49 2.63 1.35
C ARG A 20 -5.67 4.04 0.77
N GLY A 21 -4.66 4.57 0.08
CA GLY A 21 -4.76 5.85 -0.64
C GLY A 21 -5.47 5.69 -1.99
N GLY A 22 -6.09 6.76 -2.52
CA GLY A 22 -6.78 6.74 -3.83
C GLY A 22 -8.31 6.89 -3.76
N THR A 23 -8.98 6.69 -4.89
CA THR A 23 -10.46 6.65 -5.00
C THR A 23 -10.98 5.25 -4.60
N GLY A 24 -12.12 5.19 -3.92
CA GLY A 24 -12.78 3.91 -3.58
C GLY A 24 -12.41 3.26 -2.23
N ASN A 25 -11.80 4.01 -1.30
CA ASN A 25 -11.30 3.45 -0.03
C ASN A 25 -12.34 3.33 1.09
N MET A 26 -13.60 3.68 0.82
CA MET A 26 -14.71 3.59 1.78
C MET A 26 -15.45 2.26 1.59
N ALA A 27 -15.66 1.53 2.67
CA ALA A 27 -16.40 0.28 2.71
C ALA A 27 -17.53 0.38 3.73
N LYS A 28 -18.59 -0.43 3.55
CA LYS A 28 -19.69 -0.55 4.51
C LYS A 28 -19.28 -1.46 5.67
N ASN A 29 -19.63 -1.06 6.88
CA ASN A 29 -19.39 -1.79 8.12
C ASN A 29 -20.50 -2.83 8.36
N GLU A 30 -20.45 -3.94 7.62
CA GLU A 30 -21.44 -5.02 7.72
C GLU A 30 -21.02 -6.09 8.75
N ASP A 31 -19.72 -6.26 8.97
CA ASP A 31 -19.14 -7.19 9.95
C ASP A 31 -17.91 -6.57 10.62
N PRO A 32 -17.88 -6.43 11.96
CA PRO A 32 -16.74 -5.91 12.70
C PRO A 32 -15.43 -6.66 12.48
N GLU A 33 -15.46 -7.98 12.32
CA GLU A 33 -14.24 -8.78 12.08
C GLU A 33 -13.70 -8.53 10.67
N LEU A 34 -14.57 -8.41 9.66
CA LEU A 34 -14.17 -8.05 8.31
C LEU A 34 -13.66 -6.62 8.22
N ALA A 35 -14.29 -5.68 8.94
CA ALA A 35 -13.84 -4.30 9.00
C ALA A 35 -12.46 -4.18 9.63
N ARG A 36 -12.22 -4.97 10.69
CA ARG A 36 -10.89 -5.11 11.31
C ARG A 36 -9.89 -5.70 10.31
N LEU A 37 -10.19 -6.82 9.66
CA LEU A 37 -9.30 -7.45 8.69
C LEU A 37 -9.02 -6.56 7.46
N ALA A 38 -9.98 -5.74 7.05
CA ALA A 38 -9.82 -4.79 5.95
C ALA A 38 -8.92 -3.59 6.31
N GLN A 39 -8.80 -3.27 7.60
CA GLN A 39 -7.90 -2.23 8.13
C GLN A 39 -6.55 -2.78 8.59
N ASP A 40 -6.52 -4.01 9.09
CA ASP A 40 -5.33 -4.73 9.53
C ASP A 40 -4.52 -5.13 8.31
N VAL A 41 -3.39 -4.45 8.12
CA VAL A 41 -2.49 -4.73 7.01
C VAL A 41 -1.40 -5.66 7.50
N ALA A 42 -1.35 -6.88 6.95
CA ALA A 42 -0.11 -7.65 6.94
C ALA A 42 0.93 -6.86 6.14
N GLU A 43 2.11 -6.65 6.70
CA GLU A 43 3.15 -5.82 6.09
C GLU A 43 3.46 -6.36 4.68
N PRO A 44 3.16 -5.61 3.61
CA PRO A 44 3.51 -6.05 2.27
C PRO A 44 5.02 -6.19 2.18
N PRO A 45 5.54 -7.12 1.36
CA PRO A 45 6.97 -7.23 1.18
C PRO A 45 7.53 -5.87 0.74
N PRO A 46 8.68 -5.44 1.31
CA PRO A 46 9.26 -4.17 0.97
C PRO A 46 9.48 -4.10 -0.53
N ARG A 47 9.01 -3.00 -1.12
CA ARG A 47 9.29 -2.66 -2.51
C ARG A 47 10.79 -2.43 -2.66
N VAL A 48 11.44 -3.19 -3.54
CA VAL A 48 12.82 -2.92 -3.94
C VAL A 48 12.88 -1.54 -4.61
N SER A 49 13.54 -0.59 -3.95
CA SER A 49 13.71 0.76 -4.47
C SER A 49 15.15 1.21 -4.35
N GLU A 50 15.58 1.99 -5.34
CA GLU A 50 16.91 2.62 -5.35
C GLU A 50 16.95 3.91 -4.51
N SER A 51 15.84 4.29 -3.88
CA SER A 51 15.67 5.56 -3.15
C SER A 51 14.67 5.40 -2.02
N ASP A 52 14.63 6.39 -1.14
CA ASP A 52 13.61 6.53 -0.08
C ASP A 52 12.20 6.29 -0.64
N TYR A 53 11.41 5.51 0.08
CA TYR A 53 10.07 5.15 -0.35
C TYR A 53 9.06 5.35 0.76
N HIS A 54 7.85 5.75 0.38
CA HIS A 54 6.74 5.85 1.32
C HIS A 54 6.04 4.49 1.44
N TYR A 55 5.70 4.11 2.67
CA TYR A 55 4.91 2.90 2.97
C TYR A 55 3.66 3.25 3.79
N GLY A 56 2.65 2.37 3.76
CA GLY A 56 1.42 2.53 4.53
C GLY A 56 0.55 3.73 4.12
N ARG A 57 -0.11 4.35 5.13
CA ARG A 57 -1.03 5.48 4.93
C ARG A 57 -0.19 6.76 4.72
N GLY A 58 -0.19 7.28 3.50
CA GLY A 58 0.69 8.36 3.05
C GLY A 58 0.80 9.54 4.03
N GLY A 59 2.05 9.87 4.38
CA GLY A 59 2.45 11.01 5.20
C GLY A 59 3.97 11.12 5.20
N ALA A 60 4.52 12.32 5.38
CA ALA A 60 5.97 12.56 5.34
C ALA A 60 6.77 11.76 6.39
N ALA A 61 6.09 11.18 7.39
CA ALA A 61 6.71 10.38 8.45
C ALA A 61 6.91 8.89 8.10
N ASN A 62 6.27 8.37 7.05
CA ASN A 62 6.35 6.94 6.71
C ASN A 62 7.36 6.69 5.59
N ILE A 63 8.61 7.10 5.81
CA ILE A 63 9.70 6.98 4.84
C ILE A 63 10.60 5.80 5.24
N GLY A 64 10.63 4.78 4.41
CA GLY A 64 11.62 3.70 4.48
C GLY A 64 12.89 4.13 3.75
N LYS A 65 14.04 4.00 4.41
CA LYS A 65 15.36 4.21 3.81
C LYS A 65 15.99 2.84 3.55
N PRO A 66 16.15 2.41 2.29
CA PRO A 66 16.77 1.13 1.98
C PRO A 66 18.26 1.15 2.35
N THR A 67 18.78 0.00 2.74
CA THR A 67 20.22 -0.22 2.97
C THR A 67 20.98 -0.25 1.65
N ASP A 68 22.30 -0.02 1.70
CA ASP A 68 23.15 -0.07 0.50
C ASP A 68 23.07 -1.41 -0.24
N ALA A 69 22.90 -2.52 0.49
CA ALA A 69 22.71 -3.85 -0.08
C ALA A 69 21.39 -3.97 -0.85
N GLU A 70 20.30 -3.41 -0.31
CA GLU A 70 18.99 -3.40 -0.97
C GLU A 70 18.98 -2.49 -2.20
N ILE A 71 19.68 -1.35 -2.14
CA ILE A 71 19.86 -0.45 -3.29
C ILE A 71 20.63 -1.17 -4.41
N LEU A 72 21.68 -1.92 -4.07
CA LEU A 72 22.44 -2.71 -5.06
C LEU A 72 21.57 -3.79 -5.69
N ALA A 73 20.79 -4.52 -4.89
CA ALA A 73 19.87 -5.54 -5.37
C ALA A 73 18.83 -4.94 -6.32
N ALA A 74 18.22 -3.81 -5.94
CA ALA A 74 17.26 -3.08 -6.77
C ALA A 74 17.88 -2.65 -8.11
N LYS A 75 19.11 -2.14 -8.11
CA LYS A 75 19.83 -1.77 -9.35
C LYS A 75 20.06 -2.97 -10.27
N VAL A 76 20.45 -4.11 -9.72
CA VAL A 76 20.68 -5.34 -10.50
C VAL A 76 19.37 -5.84 -11.11
N GLU A 77 18.29 -5.85 -10.33
CA GLU A 77 16.97 -6.26 -10.80
C GLU A 77 16.41 -5.33 -11.87
N ASN A 78 16.50 -4.01 -11.66
CA ASN A 78 16.10 -3.01 -12.65
C ASN A 78 16.93 -3.11 -13.93
N ALA A 79 18.23 -3.36 -13.84
CA ALA A 79 19.07 -3.60 -15.00
C ALA A 79 18.64 -4.87 -15.75
N ARG A 80 18.32 -5.95 -15.03
CA ARG A 80 17.82 -7.20 -15.62
C ARG A 80 16.48 -7.00 -16.33
N TRP A 81 15.54 -6.26 -15.73
CA TRP A 81 14.26 -5.93 -16.34
C TRP A 81 14.42 -5.14 -17.64
N LYS A 82 15.29 -4.11 -17.64
CA LYS A 82 15.63 -3.32 -18.83
C LYS A 82 16.23 -4.19 -19.94
N LEU A 83 17.15 -5.07 -19.59
CA LEU A 83 17.78 -5.99 -20.54
C LEU A 83 16.80 -7.01 -21.12
N SER A 84 15.78 -7.42 -20.37
CA SER A 84 14.72 -8.32 -20.86
C SER A 84 13.70 -7.67 -21.80
N GLY A 85 13.88 -6.38 -22.16
CA GLY A 85 12.95 -5.66 -23.04
C GLY A 85 11.69 -5.18 -22.31
N GLY A 86 11.76 -5.04 -20.98
CA GLY A 86 10.69 -4.54 -20.13
C GLY A 86 10.43 -3.03 -20.24
N ASP A 87 10.87 -2.39 -21.31
CA ASP A 87 10.49 -1.02 -21.60
C ASP A 87 8.99 -1.01 -21.87
N MET A 88 8.22 -0.57 -20.86
CA MET A 88 6.80 -0.29 -21.04
C MET A 88 6.68 0.67 -22.21
N GLN A 89 6.08 0.20 -23.30
CA GLN A 89 5.79 1.09 -24.42
C GLN A 89 5.00 2.27 -23.87
N PRO A 90 5.37 3.52 -24.24
CA PRO A 90 4.65 4.69 -23.78
C PRO A 90 3.17 4.51 -24.10
N VAL A 91 2.33 4.51 -23.07
CA VAL A 91 0.90 4.33 -23.22
C VAL A 91 0.38 5.54 -24.00
N ASP A 92 -0.22 5.28 -25.15
CA ASP A 92 -0.81 6.32 -25.99
C ASP A 92 -2.13 6.78 -25.38
N HIS A 93 -2.06 7.82 -24.56
CA HIS A 93 -3.19 8.41 -23.87
C HIS A 93 -4.24 9.01 -24.83
N SER A 94 -3.91 9.22 -26.11
CA SER A 94 -4.88 9.70 -27.11
C SER A 94 -5.92 8.65 -27.50
N LYS A 95 -5.64 7.36 -27.24
CA LYS A 95 -6.52 6.22 -27.53
C LYS A 95 -7.37 5.80 -26.34
N ILE A 96 -7.15 6.38 -25.16
CA ILE A 96 -7.87 6.05 -23.94
C ILE A 96 -8.93 7.12 -23.71
N ASP A 97 -10.21 6.78 -23.89
CA ASP A 97 -11.30 7.66 -23.51
C ASP A 97 -11.51 7.56 -21.99
N TYR A 98 -11.13 8.61 -21.28
CA TYR A 98 -11.32 8.73 -19.83
C TYR A 98 -12.71 9.23 -19.44
N ARG A 99 -13.56 9.54 -20.42
CA ARG A 99 -14.95 9.89 -20.21
C ARG A 99 -15.77 8.62 -20.34
N GLY A 100 -16.19 8.07 -19.20
CA GLY A 100 -17.27 7.09 -19.16
C GLY A 100 -18.59 7.68 -19.61
#